data_AF-A0A6M0APD6-F1
#
_entry.id   AF-A0A6M0APD6-F1
#
_cell.length_a   1.000
_cell.length_b   1.000
_cell.length_c   1.000
_cell.angle_alpha   90.00
_cell.angle_beta   90.00
_cell.angle_gamma   90.00
#
_symmetry.space_group_name_H-M   'P 1'
#
loop_
_entity.id
_entity.type
_entity.pdbx_description
1 polymer ?
#
loop_
_entity_poly.entity_id
_entity_poly.type
_entity_poly.pdbx_seq_one_letter_code
_entity_poly.pdbx_strand_id
1 'polypeptide(L)' 'MRLHFTNGISISCPAQVESGKEFFVAVDWLVNQTLLQRGTRHYDRSGFTSFTVEVFRI' A
#
# COMPACT_ATOMS: atom_id res chain seq x y z
N MET A 1 -3.00 -4.38 9.28
CA MET A 1 -1.86 -5.30 9.38
C MET A 1 -0.73 -4.80 8.51
N ARG A 2 0.52 -4.95 8.95
CA ARG A 2 1.71 -4.64 8.14
C ARG A 2 2.60 -5.87 8.09
N LEU A 3 2.98 -6.28 6.89
CA LEU A 3 3.85 -7.42 6.61
C LEU A 3 5.17 -6.90 6.08
N HIS A 4 6.27 -7.42 6.61
CA HIS A 4 7.62 -7.04 6.20
C HIS A 4 8.23 -8.17 5.37
N PHE A 5 8.85 -7.79 4.27
CA PHE A 5 9.52 -8.69 3.34
C PHE A 5 11.00 -8.30 3.23
N THR A 6 11.78 -9.10 2.50
CA THR A 6 13.17 -8.76 2.17
C THR A 6 13.22 -7.51 1.26
N ASN A 7 14.43 -6.97 1.06
CA ASN A 7 14.70 -5.85 0.16
C ASN A 7 13.95 -4.55 0.48
N GLY A 8 13.65 -4.30 1.75
CA GLY A 8 13.01 -3.05 2.19
C GLY A 8 11.54 -2.94 1.79
N ILE A 9 10.89 -4.05 1.42
CA ILE A 9 9.49 -4.08 1.03
C ILE A 9 8.61 -4.30 2.26
N SER A 10 7.50 -3.57 2.36
CA SER A 10 6.43 -3.87 3.31
C SER A 10 5.06 -3.64 2.71
N ILE A 11 4.09 -4.47 3.11
CA ILE A 11 2.72 -4.39 2.62
C ILE A 11 1.82 -4.03 3.80
N SER A 12 0.96 -3.04 3.62
CA SER A 12 -0.04 -2.61 4.59
C SER A 12 -1.44 -2.86 4.03
N CYS A 13 -2.27 -3.60 4.77
CA CYS A 13 -3.65 -3.89 4.40
C CYS A 13 -4.54 -3.99 5.65
N PRO A 14 -5.87 -3.86 5.54
CA PRO A 14 -6.78 -4.19 6.62
C PRO A 14 -6.59 -5.64 7.06
N ALA A 15 -6.70 -5.92 8.37
CA ALA A 15 -6.67 -7.30 8.87
C ALA A 15 -7.90 -8.10 8.40
N GLN A 16 -9.02 -7.40 8.22
CA GLN A 16 -10.26 -7.94 7.68
C GLN A 16 -10.88 -6.87 6.79
N VAL A 17 -11.35 -7.27 5.61
CA VAL A 17 -12.13 -6.43 4.71
C VAL A 17 -13.60 -6.58 5.07
N GLU A 18 -14.29 -5.46 5.24
CA GLU A 18 -15.71 -5.44 5.55
C GLU A 18 -16.53 -5.11 4.30
N SER A 19 -17.65 -5.83 4.11
CA SER A 19 -18.53 -5.59 2.96
C SER A 19 -19.09 -4.16 2.98
N GLY A 20 -19.05 -3.49 1.83
CA GLY A 20 -19.59 -2.13 1.66
C GLY A 20 -18.76 -1.01 2.31
N LYS A 21 -17.57 -1.32 2.86
CA LYS A 21 -16.62 -0.32 3.35
C LYS A 21 -15.46 -0.13 2.37
N GLU A 22 -15.09 1.13 2.20
CA GLU A 22 -13.90 1.50 1.43
C GLU A 22 -12.63 1.07 2.19
N PHE A 23 -11.61 0.67 1.43
CA PHE A 23 -10.32 0.33 2.01
C PHE A 23 -9.21 0.52 0.97
N PHE A 24 -7.96 0.42 1.41
CA PHE A 24 -6.81 0.43 0.52
C PHE A 24 -5.79 -0.63 0.93
N VAL A 25 -4.94 -0.98 -0.03
CA VAL A 25 -3.76 -1.80 0.19
C VAL A 25 -2.56 -1.02 -0.32
N ALA A 26 -1.54 -0.87 0.52
CA ALA A 26 -0.32 -0.16 0.17
C ALA A 26 0.88 -1.10 0.17
N VAL A 27 1.77 -0.93 -0.81
CA VAL A 27 3.10 -1.53 -0.84
C VAL A 27 4.11 -0.41 -0.73
N ASP A 28 4.94 -0.47 0.30
CA ASP A 28 6.10 0.38 0.50
C ASP A 28 7.34 -0.36 0.02
N TRP A 29 8.20 0.28 -0.75
CA TRP A 29 9.53 -0.21 -1.09
C TRP A 29 10.59 0.85 -0.82
N LEU A 30 11.42 0.59 0.21
CA LEU A 30 12.64 1.35 0.46
C LEU A 30 13.70 0.92 -0.56
N VAL A 31 13.69 1.58 -1.72
CA VAL A 31 14.56 1.29 -2.87
C VAL A 31 16.03 1.43 -2.48
N ASN A 32 16.34 2.45 -1.67
CA ASN A 32 17.63 2.65 -1.01
C ASN A 32 17.43 3.55 0.22
N GLN A 33 18.52 3.89 0.91
CA GLN A 33 18.48 4.65 2.17
C GLN A 33 17.84 6.06 2.06
N THR A 34 17.69 6.61 0.85
CA THR A 34 17.15 7.96 0.62
C THR A 34 15.90 7.98 -0.27
N LEU A 35 15.41 6.82 -0.71
CA LEU A 35 14.29 6.71 -1.63
C LEU A 35 13.30 5.64 -1.17
N LEU A 36 12.08 6.09 -0.86
CA LEU A 36 10.93 5.24 -0.61
C LEU A 36 9.88 5.46 -1.71
N GLN A 37 9.36 4.38 -2.27
CA GLN A 37 8.20 4.41 -3.16
C GLN A 37 7.02 3.72 -2.49
N ARG A 38 5.83 4.28 -2.63
CA ARG A 38 4.57 3.67 -2.19
C ARG A 38 3.64 3.49 -3.37
N GLY A 39 3.18 2.27 -3.60
CA GLY A 39 2.05 1.99 -4.47
C GLY A 39 0.80 1.75 -3.62
N THR A 40 -0.28 2.49 -3.85
CA THR A 40 -1.54 2.32 -3.12
C THR A 40 -2.66 1.93 -4.08
N ARG A 41 -3.31 0.80 -3.84
CA ARG A 41 -4.57 0.43 -4.50
C ARG A 41 -5.75 0.85 -3.63
N HIS A 42 -6.68 1.59 -4.21
CA HIS A 42 -7.91 2.02 -3.55
C HIS A 42 -9.09 1.15 -3.99
N TYR A 43 -9.96 0.84 -3.03
CA TYR A 43 -11.16 0.06 -3.23
C TYR A 43 -12.36 0.76 -2.60
N ASP A 44 -13.46 0.79 -3.34
CA ASP A 44 -14.77 1.21 -2.85
C ASP A 44 -15.73 0.02 -2.80
N ARG A 45 -17.03 0.31 -2.67
CA ARG A 45 -18.11 -0.69 -2.61
C ARG A 45 -18.24 -1.52 -3.90
N SER A 46 -17.78 -1.02 -5.03
CA SER A 46 -17.84 -1.65 -6.34
C SER A 46 -16.53 -2.36 -6.72
N GLY A 47 -15.48 -2.24 -5.90
CA GLY A 47 -14.20 -2.92 -6.08
C GLY A 47 -13.06 -1.94 -6.28
N PHE A 48 -12.12 -2.27 -7.17
CA PHE A 48 -10.96 -1.41 -7.44
C PHE A 48 -11.38 -0.11 -8.11
N THR A 49 -10.91 1.03 -7.59
CA THR A 49 -11.20 2.34 -8.17
C THR A 49 -9.98 2.98 -8.82
N SER A 50 -8.84 2.94 -8.15
CA SER A 50 -7.65 3.65 -8.59
C SER A 50 -6.36 3.11 -7.98
N PHE A 51 -5.25 3.46 -8.62
CA PHE A 51 -3.91 3.18 -8.15
C PHE A 51 -3.09 4.47 -8.13
N THR A 52 -2.42 4.74 -7.02
CA THR A 52 -1.50 5.87 -6.88
C THR A 52 -0.08 5.37 -6.66
N VAL A 53 0.89 6.17 -7.12
CA VAL A 53 2.30 5.99 -6.80
C VAL A 53 2.81 7.27 -6.18
N GLU A 54 3.37 7.15 -4.98
CA GLU A 54 3.97 8.24 -4.24
C GLU A 54 5.48 7.99 -4.13
N VAL A 55 6.27 9.05 -4.29
CA VAL A 55 7.74 8.99 -4.21
C VAL A 55 8.19 9.92 -3.10
N PHE A 56 8.88 9.36 -2.10
CA PHE A 56 9.41 10.08 -0.95
C PHE A 56 10.95 10.08 -1.02
N ARG A 57 11.54 11.27 -0.96
CA ARG A 57 12.98 11.46 -0.77
C ARG A 57 13.23 11.74 0.70
N ILE A 58 14.11 10.94 1.31
CA ILE A 58 14.40 10.94 2.75
C ILE A 58 15.79 11.54 2.97
#